data_AF-A0A3M1NQ53-F1
#
_entry.id   AF-A0A3M1NQ53-F1
#
_cell.length_a   1.000
_cell.length_b   1.000
_cell.length_c   1.000
_cell.angle_alpha   90.00
_cell.angle_beta   90.00
_cell.angle_gamma   90.00
#
_symmetry.space_group_name_H-M   'P 1'
#
loop_
_entity.id
_entity.type
_entity.pdbx_description
1 polymer ?
#
loop_
_entity_poly.entity_id
_entity_poly.type
_entity_poly.pdbx_seq_one_letter_code
_entity_poly.pdbx_strand_id
1 'polypeptide(L)'
;MKKLPNPQELYRAIPPVQDLLQDETLSQFPIHARFLKRIIQEEIARLREQIPVSNSLTVTSLPQILRKRIRNRIEKLLQPGLRKVVNATGIILHTNLGRAPLAEVAQDAIQNAIDNYCNLEVDLSTGKRGDRMSHVEELLTLLTGAEAALVVNNCAAAVFLTLNTLCKRKE
;
A
#
# COMPACT_ATOMS: atom_id res chain seq x y z
N MET A 1 -27.99 -40.54 -2.85
CA MET A 1 -27.57 -39.45 -3.76
C MET A 1 -28.10 -38.13 -3.21
N LYS A 2 -27.26 -37.18 -2.79
CA LYS A 2 -27.72 -35.85 -2.36
C LYS A 2 -28.30 -35.14 -3.58
N LYS A 3 -29.60 -34.83 -3.59
CA LYS A 3 -30.23 -33.99 -4.62
C LYS A 3 -29.43 -32.70 -4.74
N LEU A 4 -29.05 -32.32 -5.96
CA LEU A 4 -28.48 -31.00 -6.23
C LEU A 4 -29.51 -29.96 -5.75
N PRO A 5 -29.09 -28.96 -4.95
CA PRO A 5 -30.01 -27.97 -4.42
C PRO A 5 -30.62 -27.14 -5.55
N ASN A 6 -31.91 -26.81 -5.43
CA ASN A 6 -32.58 -25.94 -6.38
C ASN A 6 -31.94 -24.53 -6.30
N PRO A 7 -31.53 -23.91 -7.43
CA PRO A 7 -30.96 -22.56 -7.44
C PRO A 7 -31.79 -21.52 -6.67
N GLN A 8 -33.13 -21.63 -6.70
CA GLN A 8 -34.02 -20.74 -5.95
C GLN A 8 -33.84 -20.85 -4.42
N GLU A 9 -33.57 -22.05 -3.90
CA GLU A 9 -33.31 -22.26 -2.48
C GLU A 9 -31.97 -21.66 -2.06
N LEU A 10 -30.95 -21.74 -2.94
CA LEU A 10 -29.65 -21.12 -2.71
C LEU A 10 -29.73 -19.59 -2.70
N TYR A 11 -30.54 -18.98 -3.59
CA TYR A 11 -30.75 -17.52 -3.56
C TYR A 11 -31.42 -17.04 -2.28
N ARG A 12 -32.40 -17.81 -1.76
CA ARG A 12 -33.07 -17.53 -0.49
C ARG A 12 -32.15 -17.72 0.73
N ALA A 13 -31.13 -18.56 0.59
CA ALA A 13 -30.14 -18.79 1.64
C ALA A 13 -29.12 -17.65 1.79
N ILE A 14 -29.07 -16.67 0.88
CA ILE A 14 -28.18 -15.51 1.00
C ILE A 14 -28.68 -14.62 2.16
N PRO A 15 -27.88 -14.39 3.21
CA PRO A 15 -28.25 -13.49 4.29
C PRO A 15 -28.47 -12.06 3.79
N PRO A 16 -29.46 -11.33 4.34
CA PRO A 16 -29.61 -9.89 4.11
C PRO A 16 -28.32 -9.12 4.40
N VAL A 17 -28.10 -8.02 3.67
CA VAL A 17 -26.94 -7.15 3.87
C VAL A 17 -26.88 -6.62 5.31
N GLN A 18 -28.04 -6.31 5.90
CA GLN A 18 -28.12 -5.80 7.27
C GLN A 18 -27.59 -6.82 8.30
N ASP A 19 -27.96 -8.09 8.16
CA ASP A 19 -27.50 -9.19 9.03
C ASP A 19 -25.98 -9.42 8.91
N LEU A 20 -25.41 -9.18 7.72
CA LEU A 20 -23.97 -9.26 7.48
C LEU A 20 -23.23 -8.04 8.05
N LEU A 21 -23.86 -6.87 8.09
CA LEU A 21 -23.30 -5.67 8.72
C LEU A 21 -23.30 -5.75 10.25
N GLN A 22 -24.28 -6.45 10.84
CA GLN A 22 -24.39 -6.68 12.28
C GLN A 22 -23.61 -7.91 12.78
N ASP A 23 -22.98 -8.65 11.86
CA ASP A 23 -22.13 -9.79 12.22
C ASP A 23 -20.88 -9.30 12.97
N GLU A 24 -20.73 -9.69 14.23
CA GLU A 24 -19.56 -9.41 15.07
C GLU A 24 -18.24 -9.82 14.41
N THR A 25 -18.24 -10.94 13.69
CA THR A 25 -17.03 -11.47 13.04
C THR A 25 -16.59 -10.67 11.82
N LEU A 26 -17.44 -9.78 11.31
CA LEU A 26 -17.18 -8.87 10.20
C LEU A 26 -17.05 -7.41 10.66
N SER A 27 -17.78 -7.01 11.70
CA SER A 27 -17.75 -5.66 12.26
C SER A 27 -16.52 -5.39 13.13
N GLN A 28 -15.82 -6.43 13.62
CA GLN A 28 -14.55 -6.30 14.35
C GLN A 28 -13.40 -5.73 13.50
N PHE A 29 -13.51 -5.72 12.16
CA PHE A 29 -12.47 -5.18 11.30
C PHE A 29 -12.42 -3.65 11.40
N PRO A 30 -11.22 -3.03 11.40
CA PRO A 30 -11.06 -1.57 11.46
C PRO A 30 -11.35 -0.92 10.09
N ILE A 31 -12.56 -1.11 9.58
CA ILE A 31 -13.01 -0.61 8.29
C ILE A 31 -14.29 0.20 8.45
N HIS A 32 -14.34 1.36 7.79
CA HIS A 32 -15.54 2.19 7.84
C HIS A 32 -16.74 1.46 7.21
N ALA A 33 -17.91 1.56 7.85
CA ALA A 33 -19.14 0.82 7.50
C ALA A 33 -19.53 0.94 6.01
N ARG A 34 -19.29 2.10 5.39
CA ARG A 34 -19.51 2.32 3.94
C ARG A 34 -18.73 1.32 3.08
N PHE A 35 -17.46 1.04 3.40
CA PHE A 35 -16.64 0.11 2.63
C PHE A 35 -17.01 -1.35 2.94
N LEU A 36 -17.33 -1.66 4.20
CA LEU A 36 -17.84 -2.98 4.58
C LEU A 36 -19.11 -3.33 3.80
N LYS A 37 -20.07 -2.41 3.75
CA LYS A 37 -21.31 -2.56 2.97
C LYS A 37 -21.03 -2.83 1.49
N ARG A 38 -20.10 -2.07 0.90
CA ARG A 38 -19.70 -2.26 -0.50
C ARG A 38 -19.09 -3.64 -0.74
N ILE A 39 -18.17 -4.08 0.12
CA ILE A 39 -17.55 -5.43 0.02
C ILE A 39 -18.61 -6.52 0.12
N ILE A 40 -19.54 -6.41 1.08
CA ILE A 40 -20.66 -7.34 1.23
C ILE A 40 -21.49 -7.42 -0.06
N GLN A 41 -21.86 -6.27 -0.63
CA GLN A 41 -22.65 -6.21 -1.86
C GLN A 41 -21.91 -6.84 -3.05
N GLU A 42 -20.60 -6.57 -3.18
CA GLU A 42 -19.76 -7.16 -4.23
C GLU A 42 -19.63 -8.68 -4.08
N GLU A 43 -19.42 -9.21 -2.87
CA GLU A 43 -19.33 -10.66 -2.64
C GLU A 43 -20.68 -11.36 -2.81
N ILE A 44 -21.81 -10.72 -2.47
CA ILE A 44 -23.15 -11.22 -2.78
C ILE A 44 -23.35 -11.29 -4.31
N ALA A 45 -22.97 -10.25 -5.04
CA ALA A 45 -23.09 -10.22 -6.50
C ALA A 45 -22.28 -11.37 -7.14
N ARG A 46 -21.02 -11.55 -6.73
CA ARG A 46 -20.18 -12.68 -7.18
C ARG A 46 -20.76 -14.04 -6.79
N LEU A 47 -21.36 -14.16 -5.62
CA LEU A 47 -22.00 -15.42 -5.20
C LEU A 47 -23.22 -15.73 -6.06
N ARG A 48 -24.03 -14.72 -6.39
CA ARG A 48 -25.20 -14.88 -7.27
C ARG A 48 -24.82 -15.37 -8.66
N GLU A 49 -23.72 -14.88 -9.22
CA GLU A 49 -23.19 -15.34 -10.52
C GLU A 49 -22.73 -16.81 -10.47
N GLN A 50 -22.34 -17.33 -9.30
CA GLN A 50 -21.84 -18.70 -9.15
C GLN A 50 -22.93 -19.73 -8.84
N ILE A 51 -24.09 -19.30 -8.32
CA ILE A 51 -25.19 -20.22 -7.97
C ILE A 51 -25.65 -21.09 -9.16
N PRO A 52 -25.80 -20.57 -10.40
CA PRO A 52 -26.24 -21.40 -11.53
C PRO A 52 -25.23 -22.46 -11.97
N VAL A 53 -23.94 -22.28 -11.67
CA VAL A 53 -22.84 -23.06 -12.26
C VAL A 53 -22.17 -23.98 -11.22
N SER A 54 -22.44 -23.78 -9.93
CA SER A 54 -21.75 -24.49 -8.86
C SER A 54 -22.52 -25.71 -8.33
N ASN A 55 -21.90 -26.89 -8.42
CA ASN A 55 -22.42 -28.13 -7.85
C ASN A 55 -22.02 -28.35 -6.37
N SER A 56 -21.24 -27.46 -5.77
CA SER A 56 -20.69 -27.61 -4.42
C SER A 56 -21.35 -26.72 -3.36
N LEU A 57 -22.20 -25.77 -3.76
CA LEU A 57 -22.95 -24.94 -2.84
C LEU A 57 -24.14 -25.72 -2.27
N THR A 58 -24.35 -25.63 -0.96
CA THR A 58 -25.56 -26.14 -0.28
C THR A 58 -26.20 -25.03 0.51
N VAL A 59 -27.52 -25.08 0.69
CA VAL A 59 -28.29 -24.09 1.47
C VAL A 59 -27.68 -23.88 2.86
N THR A 60 -27.27 -24.95 3.54
CA THR A 60 -26.70 -24.90 4.89
C THR A 60 -25.30 -24.27 4.93
N SER A 61 -24.46 -24.51 3.91
CA SER A 61 -23.08 -24.02 3.90
C SER A 61 -22.93 -22.61 3.31
N LEU A 62 -23.88 -22.16 2.48
CA LEU A 62 -23.78 -20.92 1.73
C LEU A 62 -23.58 -19.67 2.61
N PRO A 63 -24.34 -19.45 3.71
CA PRO A 63 -24.11 -18.31 4.60
C PRO A 63 -22.69 -18.27 5.17
N GLN A 64 -22.17 -19.42 5.61
CA GLN A 64 -20.83 -19.53 6.16
C GLN A 64 -19.75 -19.31 5.10
N ILE A 65 -19.96 -19.82 3.89
CA ILE A 65 -19.06 -19.59 2.74
C ILE A 65 -19.01 -18.10 2.40
N LEU A 66 -20.16 -17.42 2.35
CA LEU A 66 -20.22 -15.99 2.07
C LEU A 66 -19.51 -15.18 3.15
N ARG A 67 -19.78 -15.44 4.44
CA ARG A 67 -19.07 -14.77 5.55
C ARG A 67 -17.56 -14.97 5.47
N LYS A 68 -17.10 -16.19 5.16
CA LYS A 68 -15.68 -16.50 4.96
C LYS A 68 -15.07 -15.73 3.78
N ARG A 69 -15.79 -15.61 2.66
CA ARG A 69 -15.33 -14.85 1.49
C ARG A 69 -15.20 -13.36 1.79
N ILE A 70 -16.21 -12.78 2.44
CA ILE A 70 -16.20 -11.38 2.88
C ILE A 70 -15.00 -11.15 3.81
N ARG A 71 -14.82 -12.00 4.82
CA ARG A 71 -13.68 -11.93 5.75
C ARG A 71 -12.35 -11.95 5.02
N ASN A 72 -12.10 -12.96 4.19
CA ASN A 72 -10.85 -13.09 3.43
C ASN A 72 -10.61 -11.87 2.52
N ARG A 73 -11.68 -11.29 1.97
CA ARG A 73 -11.58 -10.09 1.13
C ARG A 73 -11.18 -8.88 1.96
N ILE A 74 -11.77 -8.69 3.13
CA ILE A 74 -11.41 -7.60 4.06
C ILE A 74 -9.96 -7.77 4.51
N GLU A 75 -9.56 -8.96 4.96
CA GLU A 75 -8.19 -9.26 5.38
C GLU A 75 -7.18 -8.93 4.27
N LYS A 76 -7.47 -9.32 3.02
CA LYS A 76 -6.61 -9.01 1.88
C LYS A 76 -6.53 -7.51 1.58
N LEU A 77 -7.60 -6.76 1.78
CA LEU A 77 -7.62 -5.31 1.57
C LEU A 77 -6.93 -4.54 2.69
N LEU A 78 -6.98 -5.05 3.92
CA LEU A 78 -6.30 -4.47 5.08
C LEU A 78 -4.81 -4.80 5.12
N GLN A 79 -4.36 -5.81 4.37
CA GLN A 79 -2.93 -6.10 4.22
C GLN A 79 -2.23 -4.96 3.46
N PRO A 80 -1.15 -4.36 4.01
CA PRO A 80 -0.35 -3.38 3.30
C PRO A 80 0.19 -3.94 1.98
N GLY A 81 0.14 -3.12 0.92
CA GLY A 81 0.69 -3.50 -0.39
C GLY A 81 2.21 -3.65 -0.37
N LEU A 82 2.91 -2.80 0.39
CA LEU A 82 4.35 -2.90 0.65
C LEU A 82 4.58 -3.66 1.95
N ARG A 83 5.44 -4.68 1.91
CA ARG A 83 5.74 -5.55 3.06
C ARG A 83 7.21 -5.91 3.07
N LYS A 84 7.73 -6.14 4.28
CA LYS A 84 9.07 -6.71 4.46
C LYS A 84 9.12 -8.10 3.83
N VAL A 85 10.23 -8.40 3.18
CA VAL A 85 10.52 -9.69 2.53
C VAL A 85 11.89 -10.20 2.94
N VAL A 86 12.12 -11.50 2.80
CA VAL A 86 13.44 -12.11 2.99
C VAL A 86 14.09 -12.27 1.61
N ASN A 87 15.24 -11.64 1.40
CA ASN A 87 16.01 -11.80 0.17
C ASN A 87 16.89 -13.06 0.25
N ALA A 88 16.51 -14.11 -0.50
CA ALA A 88 17.25 -15.37 -0.60
C ALA A 88 17.92 -15.56 -1.98
N THR A 89 18.00 -14.52 -2.82
CA THR A 89 18.54 -14.64 -4.19
C THR A 89 20.06 -14.45 -4.26
N GLY A 90 20.68 -13.94 -3.19
CA GLY A 90 22.10 -13.56 -3.19
C GLY A 90 22.40 -12.24 -3.91
N ILE A 91 21.41 -11.58 -4.52
CA ILE A 91 21.57 -10.28 -5.18
C ILE A 91 21.49 -9.17 -4.13
N ILE A 92 22.60 -8.45 -3.92
CA ILE A 92 22.69 -7.37 -2.93
C ILE A 92 21.83 -6.17 -3.36
N LEU A 93 22.09 -5.58 -4.53
CA LEU A 93 21.32 -4.46 -5.07
C LEU A 93 20.16 -4.94 -5.92
N HIS A 94 19.12 -5.46 -5.28
CA HIS A 94 17.99 -6.04 -5.97
C HIS A 94 16.95 -4.97 -6.36
N THR A 95 16.86 -4.64 -7.65
CA THR A 95 15.97 -3.58 -8.16
C THR A 95 14.49 -3.81 -7.82
N ASN A 96 14.00 -5.04 -7.95
CA ASN A 96 12.60 -5.38 -7.63
C ASN A 96 12.30 -5.44 -6.12
N LEU A 97 13.31 -5.55 -5.25
CA LEU A 97 13.13 -5.60 -3.80
C LEU A 97 13.48 -4.27 -3.10
N GLY A 98 13.73 -3.20 -3.86
CA GLY A 98 13.97 -1.88 -3.30
C GLY A 98 15.44 -1.45 -3.18
N ARG A 99 16.38 -2.15 -3.85
CA ARG A 99 17.82 -1.83 -3.86
C ARG A 99 18.43 -1.91 -2.46
N ALA A 100 19.20 -0.91 -2.05
CA ALA A 100 19.95 -0.93 -0.79
C ALA A 100 19.01 -0.74 0.41
N PRO A 101 18.98 -1.68 1.38
CA PRO A 101 18.34 -1.42 2.66
C PRO A 101 19.09 -0.32 3.42
N LEU A 102 18.38 0.44 4.25
CA LEU A 102 18.97 1.48 5.08
C LEU A 102 19.62 0.88 6.33
N ALA A 103 20.73 1.47 6.78
CA ALA A 103 21.31 1.19 8.09
C ALA A 103 20.35 1.66 9.21
N GLU A 104 20.41 1.01 10.37
CA GLU A 104 19.55 1.32 11.53
C GLU A 104 19.61 2.81 11.91
N VAL A 105 20.81 3.37 12.02
CA VAL A 105 21.03 4.80 12.30
C VAL A 105 20.35 5.74 11.29
N ALA A 106 20.24 5.34 10.02
CA ALA A 106 19.55 6.13 8.99
C ALA A 106 18.02 5.98 9.10
N GLN A 107 17.54 4.81 9.49
CA GLN A 107 16.11 4.59 9.77
C GLN A 107 15.67 5.42 10.98
N ASP A 108 16.47 5.47 12.05
CA ASP A 108 16.19 6.28 13.23
C ASP A 108 16.17 7.78 12.91
N ALA A 109 17.13 8.26 12.11
CA ALA A 109 17.16 9.65 11.67
C ALA A 109 15.91 10.04 10.86
N ILE A 110 15.46 9.15 9.95
CA ILE A 110 14.21 9.35 9.20
C ILE A 110 13.03 9.37 10.16
N GLN A 111 12.94 8.41 11.09
CA GLN A 111 11.83 8.34 12.03
C GLN A 111 11.72 9.62 12.86
N ASN A 112 12.84 10.13 13.38
CA ASN A 112 12.89 11.39 14.12
C ASN A 112 12.44 12.59 13.26
N ALA A 113 12.79 12.61 11.97
CA ALA A 113 12.44 13.71 11.07
C ALA A 113 10.97 13.70 10.61
N ILE A 114 10.30 12.53 10.60
CA ILE A 114 8.91 12.38 10.13
C ILE A 114 7.89 12.25 11.26
N ASP A 115 8.32 11.99 12.49
CA ASP A 115 7.42 11.85 13.64
C ASP A 115 6.64 13.14 13.92
N ASN A 116 7.24 14.30 13.61
CA ASN A 116 6.64 15.62 13.78
C ASN A 116 7.18 16.63 12.74
N TYR A 117 6.84 17.92 12.90
CA TYR A 117 7.44 18.99 12.11
C TYR A 117 8.97 19.00 12.24
N CYS A 118 9.66 19.23 11.13
CA CYS A 118 11.10 19.42 11.10
C CYS A 118 11.48 20.72 10.38
N ASN A 119 12.72 21.18 10.57
CA ASN A 119 13.27 22.41 10.00
C ASN A 119 13.64 22.27 8.51
N LEU A 120 12.81 21.57 7.72
CA LEU A 120 13.08 21.21 6.34
C LEU A 120 13.44 22.43 5.46
N GLU A 121 12.70 23.54 5.62
CA GLU A 121 12.95 24.82 4.94
C GLU A 121 12.98 25.99 5.93
N VAL A 122 13.40 25.75 7.18
CA VAL A 122 13.50 26.79 8.21
C VAL A 122 14.92 26.82 8.74
N ASP A 123 15.56 27.98 8.65
CA ASP A 123 16.82 28.23 9.32
C ASP A 123 16.56 28.58 10.78
N LEU A 124 17.04 27.74 11.70
CA LEU A 124 16.82 27.90 13.13
C LEU A 124 17.57 29.09 13.73
N SER A 125 18.64 29.56 13.08
CA SER A 125 19.41 30.72 13.55
C SER A 125 18.71 32.04 13.27
N THR A 126 18.01 32.13 12.12
CA THR A 126 17.31 33.35 11.68
C THR A 126 15.80 33.30 11.89
N GLY A 127 15.23 32.12 12.07
CA GLY A 127 13.78 31.90 12.13
C GLY A 127 13.06 32.11 10.80
N LYS A 128 13.80 32.26 9.69
CA LYS A 128 13.25 32.56 8.36
C LYS A 128 13.25 31.30 7.48
N ARG A 129 12.63 31.43 6.31
CA ARG A 129 12.68 30.40 5.27
C ARG A 129 14.13 30.20 4.82
N GLY A 130 14.60 28.95 4.85
CA GLY A 130 15.90 28.51 4.37
C GLY A 130 15.78 27.59 3.16
N ASP A 131 16.93 27.24 2.58
CA ASP A 131 17.03 26.24 1.51
C ASP A 131 17.20 24.84 2.10
N ARG A 132 16.32 23.91 1.71
CA ARG A 132 16.40 22.49 2.10
C ARG A 132 17.68 21.79 1.64
N MET A 133 18.32 22.27 0.57
CA MET A 133 19.55 21.67 0.03
C MET A 133 20.77 21.92 0.93
N SER A 134 20.74 23.01 1.72
CA SER A 134 21.83 23.36 2.64
C SER A 134 22.14 22.24 3.65
N HIS A 135 21.14 21.43 4.03
CA HIS A 135 21.30 20.30 4.97
C HIS A 135 22.24 19.19 4.45
N VAL A 136 22.46 19.09 3.13
CA VAL A 136 23.26 18.02 2.51
C VAL A 136 24.39 18.52 1.62
N GLU A 137 24.31 19.75 1.12
CA GLU A 137 25.31 20.31 0.20
C GLU A 137 26.71 20.31 0.83
N GLU A 138 26.85 20.82 2.05
CA GLU A 138 28.14 20.87 2.77
C GLU A 138 28.75 19.47 2.94
N LEU A 139 27.92 18.48 3.30
CA LEU A 139 28.38 17.10 3.45
C LEU A 139 28.87 16.53 2.13
N LEU A 140 28.17 16.81 1.03
CA LEU A 140 28.52 16.32 -0.30
C LEU A 140 29.79 17.00 -0.83
N THR A 141 29.94 18.31 -0.67
CA THR A 141 31.16 19.02 -1.09
C THR A 141 32.36 18.58 -0.27
N LEU A 142 32.19 18.34 1.04
CA LEU A 142 33.25 17.78 1.89
C LEU A 142 33.67 16.37 1.45
N LEU A 143 32.72 15.50 1.10
CA LEU A 143 33.00 14.13 0.67
C LEU A 143 33.63 14.05 -0.72
N THR A 144 33.30 14.97 -1.62
CA THR A 144 33.67 14.90 -3.04
C THR A 144 34.80 15.86 -3.44
N GLY A 145 35.02 16.92 -2.66
CA GLY A 145 35.90 18.04 -3.01
C GLY A 145 35.33 18.96 -4.10
N ALA A 146 34.06 18.81 -4.47
CA ALA A 146 33.40 19.68 -5.45
C ALA A 146 33.13 21.08 -4.88
N GLU A 147 33.04 22.08 -5.76
CA GLU A 147 32.77 23.48 -5.38
C GLU A 147 31.33 23.70 -4.87
N ALA A 148 30.37 22.91 -5.35
CA ALA A 148 28.96 22.96 -4.98
C ALA A 148 28.29 21.60 -5.22
N ALA A 149 27.13 21.34 -4.61
CA ALA A 149 26.40 20.09 -4.80
C ALA A 149 24.88 20.29 -4.79
N LEU A 150 24.18 19.53 -5.64
CA LEU A 150 22.72 19.54 -5.72
C LEU A 150 22.17 18.11 -5.71
N VAL A 151 21.14 17.86 -4.89
CA VAL A 151 20.42 16.60 -4.85
C VAL A 151 19.07 16.75 -5.55
N VAL A 152 18.77 15.79 -6.42
CA VAL A 152 17.47 15.68 -7.10
C VAL A 152 16.88 14.29 -6.86
N ASN A 153 15.64 14.08 -7.28
CA ASN A 153 14.87 12.86 -7.02
C ASN A 153 15.65 11.55 -7.30
N ASN A 154 16.32 11.45 -8.44
CA ASN A 154 17.15 10.30 -8.80
C ASN A 154 18.16 10.66 -9.92
N CYS A 155 19.04 9.71 -10.26
CA CYS A 155 20.04 9.93 -11.31
C CYS A 155 19.45 10.24 -12.69
N ALA A 156 18.28 9.71 -13.05
CA ALA A 156 17.66 10.03 -14.34
C ALA A 156 17.21 11.49 -14.40
N ALA A 157 16.65 12.01 -13.30
CA ALA A 157 16.33 13.43 -13.16
C ALA A 157 17.59 14.30 -13.18
N ALA A 158 18.69 13.84 -12.59
CA ALA A 158 19.97 14.54 -12.63
C ALA A 158 20.47 14.69 -14.08
N VAL A 159 20.51 13.58 -14.84
CA VAL A 159 20.92 13.60 -16.26
C VAL A 159 20.03 14.55 -17.06
N PHE A 160 18.71 14.45 -16.90
CA PHE A 160 17.78 15.33 -17.60
C PHE A 160 18.02 16.79 -17.23
N LEU A 161 18.15 17.11 -15.94
CA LEU A 161 18.36 18.47 -15.46
C LEU A 161 19.67 19.06 -15.97
N THR A 162 20.76 18.28 -15.95
CA THR A 162 22.07 18.71 -16.45
C THR A 162 22.01 19.02 -17.94
N LEU A 163 21.49 18.09 -18.76
CA LEU A 163 21.42 18.28 -20.21
C LEU A 163 20.47 19.42 -20.59
N ASN A 164 19.28 19.47 -19.99
CA ASN A 164 18.31 20.52 -20.27
C ASN A 164 18.79 21.90 -19.79
N THR A 165 19.62 21.99 -18.75
CA THR A 165 20.12 23.29 -18.26
C THR A 165 21.35 23.77 -19.04
N LEU A 166 22.33 22.88 -19.29
CA LEU A 166 23.62 23.27 -19.88
C LEU A 166 23.64 23.20 -21.42
N CYS A 167 22.88 22.27 -21.99
CA CYS A 167 22.92 21.95 -23.42
C CYS A 167 21.64 22.35 -24.16
N LYS A 168 20.75 23.14 -23.53
CA LYS A 168 19.51 23.56 -24.18
C LYS A 168 19.79 24.26 -25.50
N ARG A 169 19.28 23.70 -26.61
CA ARG A 169 19.46 24.21 -27.98
C ARG A 169 20.93 24.27 -28.43
N LYS A 170 21.77 23.39 -27.89
CA LYS A 170 23.14 23.17 -28.37
C LYS A 170 23.22 21.73 -28.87
N GLU A 171 23.80 21.54 -30.05
CA GLU A 171 24.13 20.22 -30.63
C GLU A 171 25.53 19.80 -30.20
#